data_AF-A0A0F8XAT9-F1
#
_entry.id   AF-A0A0F8XAT9-F1
#
_cell.length_a   1.000
_cell.length_b   1.000
_cell.length_c   1.000
_cell.angle_alpha   90.00
_cell.angle_beta   90.00
_cell.angle_gamma   90.00
#
_symmetry.space_group_name_H-M   'P 1'
#
loop_
_entity.id
_entity.type
_entity.pdbx_description
1 polymer ?
#
loop_
_entity_poly.entity_id
_entity_poly.type
_entity_poly.pdbx_seq_one_letter_code
_entity_poly.pdbx_strand_id
1 'polypeptide(L)'
;MINWRITLRLLAFPIIWMGTVQLIFSTLSLFIFKDRVIASFLIPGLTMLTTGLLILVNLNKANLSAASFRDALIYATVTWAIAGTLGALPIVFITGVSFTDGVFESISALTTTGATILSGLDNMPPTFLLYRQFLQWMGGLGIVIFVVAILPMLNVGGMKLLKAETPGPIKDEKLTPRVASTAHYLWGVYLVITVLCTLAYYAGGMSFYDAIAHAFTTVSTGGFSTHDASMWFYQSHLLLWISNLFMIAGAINFGLHFRVAYKKSIGSYY
;
A
#
# COMPACT_ATOMS: atom_id res chain seq x y z
N MET A 1 27.05 3.47 12.67
CA MET A 1 26.26 3.12 13.88
C MET A 1 24.83 3.56 13.64
N ILE A 2 23.83 2.84 14.16
CA ILE A 2 22.40 3.16 13.95
C ILE A 2 22.04 4.40 14.77
N ASN A 3 21.34 5.36 14.17
CA ASN A 3 20.87 6.55 14.87
C ASN A 3 19.38 6.39 15.24
N TRP A 4 19.13 5.84 16.43
CA TRP A 4 17.77 5.57 16.90
C TRP A 4 16.85 6.79 16.92
N ARG A 5 17.36 8.01 17.14
CA ARG A 5 16.53 9.22 17.12
C ARG A 5 16.01 9.53 15.71
N ILE A 6 16.84 9.31 14.69
CA ILE A 6 16.44 9.47 13.29
C ILE A 6 15.44 8.37 12.92
N THR A 7 15.74 7.11 13.26
CA THR A 7 14.86 5.97 12.95
C THR A 7 13.49 6.12 13.60
N LEU A 8 13.41 6.48 14.89
CA LEU A 8 12.13 6.71 15.58
C LEU A 8 11.35 7.86 14.97
N ARG A 9 12.03 8.96 14.59
CA ARG A 9 11.38 10.07 13.89
C ARG A 9 10.80 9.63 12.54
N LEU A 10 11.52 8.78 11.79
CA LEU A 10 11.02 8.25 10.52
C LEU A 10 9.80 7.34 10.72
N LEU A 11 9.80 6.49 11.76
CA LEU A 11 8.69 5.59 12.06
C LEU A 11 7.40 6.31 12.48
N ALA A 12 7.48 7.59 12.86
CA ALA A 12 6.28 8.39 13.11
C ALA A 12 5.41 8.57 11.84
N PHE A 13 6.02 8.61 10.65
CA PHE A 13 5.27 8.78 9.39
C PHE A 13 4.30 7.64 9.09
N PRO A 14 4.70 6.35 9.08
CA PRO A 14 3.75 5.26 8.88
C PRO A 14 2.72 5.14 10.00
N ILE A 15 3.07 5.48 11.25
CA ILE A 15 2.09 5.51 12.36
C ILE A 15 1.00 6.56 12.10
N ILE A 16 1.40 7.79 11.76
CA ILE A 16 0.46 8.87 11.41
C ILE A 16 -0.39 8.49 10.21
N TRP A 17 0.23 7.87 9.20
CA TRP A 17 -0.46 7.44 7.99
C TRP A 17 -1.54 6.41 8.30
N MET A 18 -1.21 5.34 9.05
CA MET A 18 -2.18 4.35 9.50
C MET A 18 -3.29 4.96 10.36
N GLY A 19 -2.94 5.88 11.26
CA GLY A 19 -3.93 6.62 12.05
C GLY A 19 -4.89 7.41 11.17
N THR A 20 -4.37 8.11 10.16
CA THR A 20 -5.17 8.89 9.20
C THR A 20 -6.08 8.00 8.38
N VAL A 21 -5.58 6.86 7.87
CA VAL A 21 -6.38 5.88 7.14
C VAL A 21 -7.55 5.40 8.01
N GLN A 22 -7.30 5.02 9.25
CA GLN A 22 -8.37 4.55 10.12
C GLN A 22 -9.37 5.66 10.46
N LEU A 23 -8.94 6.91 10.63
CA LEU A 23 -9.87 8.04 10.76
C LEU A 23 -10.75 8.23 9.51
N ILE A 24 -10.19 8.06 8.32
CA ILE A 24 -10.99 8.08 7.07
C ILE A 24 -12.04 6.97 7.12
N PHE A 25 -11.68 5.74 7.45
CA PHE A 25 -12.65 4.63 7.57
C PHE A 25 -13.69 4.87 8.67
N SER A 26 -13.32 5.52 9.77
CA SER A 26 -14.27 5.97 10.79
C SER A 26 -15.30 6.96 10.22
N THR A 27 -14.86 7.93 9.41
CA THR A 27 -15.79 8.85 8.73
C THR A 27 -16.66 8.17 7.68
N LEU A 28 -16.13 7.18 6.94
CA LEU A 28 -16.90 6.39 5.98
C LEU A 28 -18.01 5.58 6.69
N SER A 29 -17.69 4.97 7.83
CA SER A 29 -18.68 4.27 8.67
C SER A 29 -19.76 5.23 9.17
N LEU A 30 -19.39 6.44 9.60
CA LEU A 30 -20.35 7.41 10.15
C LEU A 30 -21.29 7.99 9.09
N PHE A 31 -20.76 8.43 7.93
CA PHE A 31 -21.52 9.22 6.97
C PHE A 31 -22.07 8.40 5.80
N ILE A 32 -21.33 7.39 5.33
CA ILE A 32 -21.66 6.64 4.12
C ILE A 32 -22.36 5.33 4.46
N PHE A 33 -21.66 4.43 5.17
CA PHE A 33 -22.14 3.05 5.35
C PHE A 33 -23.11 2.90 6.54
N LYS A 34 -22.99 3.74 7.57
CA LYS A 34 -23.85 3.75 8.77
C LYS A 34 -23.93 2.40 9.48
N ASP A 35 -22.84 1.63 9.42
CA ASP A 35 -22.71 0.24 9.88
C ASP A 35 -22.20 0.11 11.33
N ARG A 36 -22.14 1.23 12.06
CA ARG A 36 -21.88 1.31 13.51
C ARG A 36 -20.52 0.77 13.98
N VAL A 37 -19.53 0.65 13.10
CA VAL A 37 -18.14 0.27 13.47
C VAL A 37 -17.21 1.46 13.70
N ILE A 38 -17.77 2.66 13.81
CA ILE A 38 -17.05 3.93 13.95
C ILE A 38 -15.97 3.87 15.04
N ALA A 39 -16.32 3.36 16.22
CA ALA A 39 -15.43 3.31 17.39
C ALA A 39 -14.20 2.42 17.16
N SER A 40 -14.37 1.31 16.43
CA SER A 40 -13.30 0.36 16.12
C SER A 40 -12.19 0.96 15.24
N PHE A 41 -12.51 2.02 14.50
CA PHE A 41 -11.56 2.79 13.70
C PHE A 41 -11.12 4.10 14.37
N LEU A 42 -12.05 4.79 15.05
CA LEU A 42 -11.80 6.11 15.64
C LEU A 42 -10.75 6.07 16.74
N ILE A 43 -10.90 5.13 17.69
CA ILE A 43 -10.05 5.07 18.88
C ILE A 43 -8.60 4.71 18.50
N PRO A 44 -8.35 3.63 17.74
CA PRO A 44 -7.03 3.38 17.15
C PRO A 44 -6.50 4.53 16.29
N GLY A 45 -7.33 5.12 15.43
CA GLY A 45 -6.92 6.21 14.54
C GLY A 45 -6.40 7.43 15.30
N LEU A 46 -7.14 7.88 16.32
CA LEU A 46 -6.74 9.01 17.17
C LEU A 46 -5.50 8.69 18.00
N THR A 47 -5.42 7.49 18.59
CA THR A 47 -4.25 7.11 19.39
C THR A 47 -2.98 7.06 18.53
N MET A 48 -3.05 6.53 17.30
CA MET A 48 -1.92 6.54 16.37
C MET A 48 -1.54 7.95 15.93
N LEU A 49 -2.52 8.78 15.55
CA LEU A 49 -2.26 10.15 15.10
C LEU A 49 -1.58 10.98 16.19
N THR A 50 -2.12 10.94 17.41
CA THR A 50 -1.55 11.62 18.57
C THR A 50 -0.15 11.10 18.92
N THR A 51 0.04 9.78 19.00
CA THR A 51 1.35 9.17 19.28
C THR A 51 2.39 9.56 18.23
N GLY A 52 2.06 9.48 16.95
CA GLY A 52 2.99 9.82 15.88
C GLY A 52 3.35 11.31 15.86
N LEU A 53 2.38 12.20 16.09
CA LEU A 53 2.64 13.64 16.19
C LEU A 53 3.54 13.98 17.38
N LEU A 54 3.33 13.34 18.54
CA LEU A 54 4.19 13.51 19.72
C LEU A 54 5.63 13.07 19.42
N ILE A 55 5.82 11.94 18.72
CA ILE A 55 7.16 11.50 18.29
C ILE A 55 7.81 12.54 17.37
N LEU A 56 7.08 13.08 16.39
CA LEU A 56 7.61 14.09 15.47
C LEU A 56 8.01 15.39 16.19
N VAL A 57 7.19 15.87 17.13
CA VAL A 57 7.48 17.08 17.91
C VAL A 57 8.70 16.86 18.80
N ASN A 58 8.75 15.74 19.53
CA ASN A 58 9.83 15.47 20.48
C ASN A 58 11.19 15.20 19.79
N LEU A 59 11.17 14.71 18.54
CA LEU A 59 12.37 14.40 17.77
C LEU A 59 12.64 15.40 16.63
N ASN A 60 12.00 16.58 16.63
CA ASN A 60 12.10 17.57 15.54
C ASN A 60 13.54 18.05 15.24
N LYS A 61 14.47 17.96 16.20
CA LYS A 61 15.89 18.30 16.03
C LYS A 61 16.73 17.20 15.36
N ALA A 62 16.19 15.98 15.21
CA ALA A 62 16.93 14.87 14.59
C ALA A 62 17.02 15.08 13.06
N ASN A 63 18.21 15.40 12.53
CA ASN A 63 18.37 15.69 11.11
C ASN A 63 18.18 14.43 10.24
N LEU A 64 17.05 14.35 9.52
CA LEU A 64 16.73 13.22 8.64
C LEU A 64 17.74 13.08 7.47
N SER A 65 18.39 14.15 7.04
CA SER A 65 19.41 14.07 5.98
C SER A 65 20.69 13.34 6.41
N ALA A 66 20.87 13.14 7.72
CA ALA A 66 21.97 12.37 8.28
C ALA A 66 21.64 10.88 8.43
N ALA A 67 20.48 10.42 7.94
CA ALA A 67 20.10 9.01 7.97
C ALA A 67 21.12 8.17 7.17
N SER A 68 21.66 7.15 7.83
CA SER A 68 22.54 6.18 7.17
C SER A 68 21.74 5.13 6.41
N PHE A 69 22.40 4.40 5.51
CA PHE A 69 21.80 3.27 4.81
C PHE A 69 21.24 2.20 5.77
N ARG A 70 21.90 1.97 6.92
CA ARG A 70 21.40 1.04 7.95
C ARG A 70 20.11 1.52 8.61
N ASP A 71 19.97 2.83 8.81
CA ASP A 71 18.75 3.43 9.36
C ASP A 71 17.59 3.27 8.37
N ALA A 72 17.84 3.45 7.07
CA ALA A 72 16.86 3.26 6.01
C ALA A 72 16.39 1.79 5.90
N LEU A 73 17.31 0.82 6.03
CA LEU A 73 16.95 -0.61 6.05
C LEU A 73 16.11 -0.99 7.28
N ILE A 74 16.44 -0.46 8.46
CA ILE A 74 15.64 -0.71 9.66
C ILE A 74 14.27 -0.06 9.53
N TYR A 75 14.21 1.19 9.06
CA TYR A 75 12.97 1.89 8.79
C TYR A 75 12.08 1.09 7.85
N ALA A 76 12.63 0.60 6.74
CA ALA A 76 11.95 -0.26 5.78
C ALA A 76 11.28 -1.46 6.45
N THR A 77 12.06 -2.30 7.13
CA THR A 77 11.56 -3.54 7.75
C THR A 77 10.57 -3.27 8.86
N VAL A 78 10.87 -2.31 9.74
CA VAL A 78 10.02 -2.00 10.90
C VAL A 78 8.71 -1.32 10.47
N THR A 79 8.71 -0.57 9.36
CA THR A 79 7.49 0.05 8.82
C THR A 79 6.44 -0.99 8.48
N TRP A 80 6.80 -2.08 7.79
CA TRP A 80 5.86 -3.15 7.45
C TRP A 80 5.33 -3.87 8.71
N ALA A 81 6.20 -4.15 9.67
CA ALA A 81 5.80 -4.78 10.93
C ALA A 81 4.84 -3.90 11.76
N ILE A 82 5.15 -2.60 11.88
CA ILE A 82 4.29 -1.63 12.58
C ILE A 82 2.97 -1.45 11.83
N ALA A 83 3.00 -1.24 10.51
CA ALA A 83 1.79 -1.05 9.72
C ALA A 83 0.88 -2.29 9.79
N GLY A 84 1.45 -3.50 9.71
CA GLY A 84 0.71 -4.75 9.88
C GLY A 84 0.08 -4.90 11.25
N THR A 85 0.85 -4.61 12.30
CA THR A 85 0.34 -4.71 13.67
C THR A 85 -0.73 -3.66 13.97
N LEU A 86 -0.52 -2.41 13.58
CA LEU A 86 -1.49 -1.32 13.79
C LEU A 86 -2.72 -1.47 12.90
N GLY A 87 -2.55 -2.01 11.69
CA GLY A 87 -3.63 -2.30 10.75
C GLY A 87 -4.60 -3.35 11.26
N ALA A 88 -4.16 -4.20 12.19
CA ALA A 88 -4.97 -5.26 12.80
C ALA A 88 -5.99 -4.74 13.81
N LEU A 89 -5.82 -3.54 14.37
CA LEU A 89 -6.66 -3.08 15.48
C LEU A 89 -8.16 -3.04 15.13
N PRO A 90 -8.59 -2.45 14.01
CA PRO A 90 -10.00 -2.51 13.62
C PRO A 90 -10.46 -3.94 13.32
N ILE A 91 -9.58 -4.80 12.81
CA ILE A 91 -9.90 -6.21 12.52
C ILE A 91 -10.28 -6.93 13.81
N VAL A 92 -9.41 -6.89 14.81
CA VAL A 92 -9.64 -7.52 16.12
C VAL A 92 -10.91 -6.97 16.78
N PHE A 93 -11.11 -5.65 16.75
CA PHE A 93 -12.25 -5.02 17.41
C PHE A 93 -13.59 -5.30 16.74
N ILE A 94 -13.61 -5.53 15.43
CA ILE A 94 -14.84 -5.79 14.67
C ILE A 94 -15.18 -7.27 14.66
N THR A 95 -14.20 -8.15 14.48
CA THR A 95 -14.46 -9.59 14.31
C THR A 95 -14.35 -10.37 15.62
N GLY A 96 -13.68 -9.83 16.64
CA GLY A 96 -13.44 -10.51 17.90
C GLY A 96 -12.43 -11.66 17.83
N VAL A 97 -11.70 -11.81 16.72
CA VAL A 97 -10.63 -12.81 16.58
C VAL A 97 -9.46 -12.51 17.52
N SER A 98 -8.59 -13.50 17.73
CA SER A 98 -7.39 -13.30 18.54
C SER A 98 -6.49 -12.20 17.95
N PHE A 99 -5.65 -11.58 18.78
CA PHE A 99 -4.71 -10.56 18.30
C PHE A 99 -3.78 -11.10 17.20
N THR A 100 -3.31 -12.34 17.34
CA THR A 100 -2.45 -13.00 16.34
C THR A 100 -3.17 -13.20 15.01
N ASP A 101 -4.44 -13.57 15.08
CA ASP A 101 -5.31 -13.76 13.91
C ASP A 101 -5.58 -12.42 13.19
N GLY A 102 -5.87 -11.36 13.95
CA GLY A 102 -6.02 -10.03 13.39
C GLY A 102 -4.72 -9.50 12.75
N VAL A 103 -3.57 -9.77 13.36
CA VAL A 103 -2.25 -9.42 12.79
C VAL A 103 -1.97 -10.24 11.54
N PHE A 104 -2.31 -11.53 11.52
CA PHE A 104 -2.20 -12.36 10.32
C PHE A 104 -3.02 -11.78 9.17
N GLU A 105 -4.29 -11.47 9.40
CA GLU A 105 -5.19 -10.90 8.40
C GLU A 105 -4.66 -9.56 7.86
N SER A 106 -4.19 -8.68 8.75
CA SER A 106 -3.64 -7.37 8.40
C SER A 106 -2.33 -7.45 7.61
N ILE A 107 -1.39 -8.31 8.04
CA ILE A 107 -0.14 -8.53 7.31
C ILE A 107 -0.43 -9.14 5.94
N SER A 108 -1.28 -10.17 5.87
CA SER A 108 -1.69 -10.80 4.62
C SER A 108 -2.31 -9.79 3.63
N ALA A 109 -3.09 -8.84 4.16
CA ALA A 109 -3.62 -7.74 3.36
C ALA A 109 -2.49 -6.84 2.85
N LEU A 110 -1.69 -6.26 3.75
CA LEU A 110 -0.63 -5.32 3.39
C LEU A 110 0.43 -5.90 2.46
N THR A 111 0.81 -7.16 2.64
CA THR A 111 1.79 -7.81 1.77
C THR A 111 1.19 -8.32 0.47
N THR A 112 -0.09 -8.02 0.22
CA THR A 112 -0.85 -8.49 -0.94
C THR A 112 -0.79 -10.02 -1.10
N THR A 113 -0.81 -10.75 0.02
CA THR A 113 -0.77 -12.22 0.03
C THR A 113 -2.15 -12.82 -0.24
N GLY A 114 -3.21 -12.21 0.30
CA GLY A 114 -4.58 -12.65 0.02
C GLY A 114 -5.08 -13.84 0.82
N ALA A 115 -4.31 -14.35 1.78
CA ALA A 115 -4.77 -15.39 2.69
C ALA A 115 -5.70 -14.78 3.75
N THR A 116 -6.90 -15.34 3.93
CA THR A 116 -7.88 -14.92 4.95
C THR A 116 -8.12 -16.05 5.94
N ILE A 117 -8.25 -15.69 7.20
CA ILE A 117 -8.74 -16.59 8.26
C ILE A 117 -10.22 -16.36 8.58
N LEU A 118 -10.79 -15.28 8.05
CA LEU A 118 -12.16 -14.88 8.27
C LEU A 118 -13.09 -15.60 7.31
N SER A 119 -14.26 -15.98 7.82
CA SER A 119 -15.40 -16.54 7.08
C SER A 119 -16.68 -15.77 7.42
N GLY A 120 -17.70 -15.90 6.58
CA GLY A 120 -18.96 -15.14 6.74
C GLY A 120 -18.80 -13.68 6.32
N LEU A 121 -17.88 -13.39 5.39
CA LEU A 121 -17.56 -12.05 4.93
C LEU A 121 -18.79 -11.32 4.38
N ASP A 122 -19.69 -12.05 3.71
CA ASP A 122 -20.92 -11.54 3.13
C ASP A 122 -21.84 -10.82 4.13
N ASN A 123 -21.71 -11.14 5.43
CA ASN A 123 -22.52 -10.55 6.50
C ASN A 123 -21.76 -9.49 7.33
N MET A 124 -20.52 -9.18 6.96
CA MET A 124 -19.70 -8.23 7.70
C MET A 124 -19.98 -6.78 7.29
N PRO A 125 -19.67 -5.81 8.18
CA PRO A 125 -19.86 -4.39 7.90
C PRO A 125 -19.13 -3.94 6.61
N PRO A 126 -19.79 -3.18 5.70
CA PRO A 126 -19.15 -2.72 4.47
C PRO A 126 -17.88 -1.87 4.69
N THR A 127 -17.84 -1.05 5.75
CA THR A 127 -16.63 -0.29 6.09
C THR A 127 -15.46 -1.23 6.36
N PHE A 128 -15.71 -2.33 7.07
CA PHE A 128 -14.69 -3.32 7.42
C PHE A 128 -14.18 -4.07 6.18
N LEU A 129 -15.09 -4.54 5.33
CA LEU A 129 -14.73 -5.23 4.11
C LEU A 129 -13.93 -4.34 3.16
N LEU A 130 -14.31 -3.07 3.00
CA LEU A 130 -13.57 -2.10 2.20
C LEU A 130 -12.19 -1.78 2.81
N TYR A 131 -12.09 -1.73 4.14
CA TYR A 131 -10.81 -1.53 4.83
C TYR A 131 -9.82 -2.66 4.52
N ARG A 132 -10.28 -3.92 4.53
CA ARG A 132 -9.47 -5.07 4.13
C ARG A 132 -8.94 -4.93 2.69
N GLN A 133 -9.79 -4.53 1.75
CA GLN A 133 -9.37 -4.32 0.37
C GLN A 133 -8.37 -3.15 0.25
N PHE A 134 -8.61 -2.06 0.98
CA PHE A 134 -7.76 -0.89 0.97
C PHE A 134 -6.37 -1.16 1.55
N LEU A 135 -6.25 -2.02 2.57
CA LEU A 135 -4.95 -2.46 3.06
C LEU A 135 -4.13 -3.16 1.95
N GLN A 136 -4.76 -3.99 1.11
CA GLN A 136 -4.08 -4.57 -0.07
C GLN A 136 -3.68 -3.50 -1.09
N TRP A 137 -4.57 -2.57 -1.39
CA TRP A 137 -4.29 -1.51 -2.36
C TRP A 137 -3.12 -0.62 -1.92
N MET A 138 -3.08 -0.27 -0.63
CA MET A 138 -1.99 0.47 0.01
C MET A 138 -0.69 -0.34 0.01
N GLY A 139 -0.77 -1.64 0.29
CA GLY A 139 0.34 -2.58 0.22
C GLY A 139 0.98 -2.67 -1.16
N GLY A 140 0.17 -2.85 -2.19
CA GLY A 140 0.61 -2.91 -3.59
C GLY A 140 1.30 -1.63 -4.03
N LEU A 141 0.76 -0.46 -3.66
CA LEU A 141 1.45 0.81 -3.90
C LEU A 141 2.76 0.91 -3.09
N GLY A 142 2.74 0.47 -1.83
CA GLY A 142 3.88 0.48 -0.93
C GLY A 142 5.08 -0.27 -1.49
N ILE A 143 4.86 -1.48 -2.02
CA ILE A 143 5.94 -2.27 -2.62
C ILE A 143 6.45 -1.65 -3.92
N VAL A 144 5.58 -1.07 -4.77
CA VAL A 144 5.99 -0.38 -6.01
C VAL A 144 6.91 0.79 -5.71
N ILE A 145 6.53 1.66 -4.76
CA ILE A 145 7.35 2.80 -4.34
C ILE A 145 8.64 2.31 -3.69
N PHE A 146 8.55 1.31 -2.81
CA PHE A 146 9.69 0.74 -2.11
C PHE A 146 10.75 0.21 -3.08
N VAL A 147 10.36 -0.62 -4.04
CA VAL A 147 11.26 -1.22 -5.02
C VAL A 147 11.94 -0.12 -5.83
N VAL A 148 11.20 0.87 -6.32
CA VAL A 148 11.79 1.94 -7.13
C VAL A 148 12.69 2.87 -6.32
N ALA A 149 12.38 3.11 -5.04
CA ALA A 149 13.19 3.96 -4.17
C ALA A 149 14.46 3.27 -3.66
N ILE A 150 14.37 1.99 -3.31
CA ILE A 150 15.43 1.29 -2.59
C ILE A 150 16.30 0.42 -3.51
N LEU A 151 15.76 -0.16 -4.59
CA LEU A 151 16.55 -1.02 -5.50
C LEU A 151 17.76 -0.29 -6.12
N PRO A 152 17.69 1.00 -6.51
CA PRO A 152 18.89 1.74 -6.95
C PRO A 152 19.96 1.86 -5.87
N MET A 153 19.57 1.89 -4.59
CA MET A 153 20.47 1.97 -3.45
C MET A 153 21.04 0.59 -3.05
N LEU A 154 20.24 -0.47 -3.24
CA LEU A 154 20.61 -1.88 -3.01
C LEU A 154 21.48 -2.48 -4.11
N ASN A 155 21.65 -1.79 -5.25
CA ASN A 155 22.56 -2.21 -6.32
C ASN A 155 24.03 -2.02 -5.91
N VAL A 156 24.41 -2.74 -4.84
CA VAL A 156 25.73 -2.91 -4.28
C VAL A 156 26.56 -3.69 -5.29
N GLY A 157 27.18 -2.97 -6.24
CA GLY A 157 28.11 -3.56 -7.20
C GLY A 157 28.32 -2.71 -8.45
N GLY A 158 27.28 -2.53 -9.26
CA GLY A 158 27.41 -1.92 -10.60
C GLY A 158 27.86 -0.45 -10.59
N MET A 159 27.34 0.36 -9.66
CA MET A 159 27.71 1.78 -9.56
C MET A 159 29.14 1.99 -9.02
N LYS A 160 29.69 1.00 -8.30
CA LYS A 160 31.08 1.02 -7.83
C LYS A 160 32.05 0.55 -8.92
N LEU A 161 31.66 -0.41 -9.76
CA LEU A 161 32.40 -0.80 -10.97
C LEU A 161 32.47 0.33 -11.99
N LEU A 162 31.34 1.01 -12.25
CA LEU A 162 31.32 2.18 -13.14
C LEU A 162 32.22 3.32 -12.62
N LYS A 163 32.29 3.49 -11.29
CA LYS A 163 33.22 4.41 -10.62
C LYS A 163 34.69 3.97 -10.71
N ALA A 164 34.97 2.67 -10.85
CA ALA A 164 36.32 2.14 -11.00
C ALA A 164 36.82 2.22 -12.45
N GLU A 165 35.92 2.17 -13.44
CA GLU A 165 36.27 2.20 -14.87
C GLU A 165 36.28 3.61 -15.50
N THR A 166 35.85 4.65 -14.78
CA THR A 166 35.79 6.02 -15.33
C THR A 166 36.85 6.93 -14.70
N PRO A 167 37.91 7.35 -15.42
CA PRO A 167 38.88 8.31 -14.91
C PRO A 167 38.34 9.73 -15.06
N GLY A 168 37.93 10.35 -13.95
CA GLY A 168 37.52 11.76 -13.90
C GLY A 168 36.72 12.10 -12.64
N PRO A 169 36.65 13.39 -12.23
CA PRO A 169 35.86 13.80 -11.08
C PRO A 169 34.38 13.61 -11.41
N ILE A 170 33.83 12.47 -11.00
CA ILE A 170 32.39 12.25 -10.98
C ILE A 170 31.87 13.26 -9.97
N LYS A 171 31.33 14.38 -10.46
CA LYS A 171 30.50 15.26 -9.64
C LYS A 171 29.56 14.34 -8.89
N ASP A 172 29.45 14.52 -7.57
CA ASP A 172 28.37 13.95 -6.79
C ASP A 172 27.06 14.49 -7.35
N GLU A 173 26.60 13.94 -8.49
CA GLU A 173 25.21 13.94 -8.85
C GLU A 173 24.57 13.10 -7.76
N LYS A 174 24.26 13.80 -6.66
CA LYS A 174 23.27 13.42 -5.69
C LYS A 174 22.14 12.77 -6.48
N LEU A 175 22.07 11.44 -6.44
CA LEU A 175 21.02 10.60 -7.04
C LEU A 175 19.65 10.83 -6.38
N THR A 176 19.48 11.95 -5.66
CA THR A 176 18.35 12.27 -4.80
C THR A 176 17.19 13.04 -5.45
N PRO A 177 17.27 13.71 -6.62
CA PRO A 177 16.08 14.41 -7.14
C PRO A 177 15.15 13.51 -7.97
N ARG A 178 15.60 12.35 -8.48
CA ARG A 178 14.81 11.53 -9.43
C ARG A 178 13.83 10.53 -8.78
N VAL A 179 14.06 10.10 -7.54
CA VAL A 179 13.19 9.11 -6.87
C VAL A 179 11.83 9.70 -6.53
N ALA A 180 11.81 10.91 -5.95
CA ALA A 180 10.57 11.59 -5.59
C ALA A 180 9.73 11.96 -6.83
N SER A 181 10.36 12.45 -7.91
CA SER A 181 9.64 12.77 -9.15
C SER A 181 9.07 11.52 -9.82
N THR A 182 9.76 10.37 -9.74
CA THR A 182 9.29 9.11 -10.34
C THR A 182 8.12 8.50 -9.55
N ALA A 183 8.14 8.61 -8.22
CA ALA A 183 7.08 8.04 -7.37
C ALA A 183 5.68 8.63 -7.67
N HIS A 184 5.58 9.94 -7.95
CA HIS A 184 4.29 10.58 -8.27
C HIS A 184 3.69 10.06 -9.59
N TYR A 185 4.53 9.75 -10.58
CA TYR A 185 4.07 9.16 -11.85
C TYR A 185 3.58 7.73 -11.68
N LEU A 186 4.32 6.91 -10.91
CA LEU A 186 3.92 5.52 -10.64
C LEU A 186 2.59 5.46 -9.89
N TRP A 187 2.41 6.34 -8.91
CA TRP A 187 1.14 6.49 -8.20
C TRP A 187 0.00 6.88 -9.14
N GLY A 188 0.23 7.83 -10.05
CA GLY A 188 -0.75 8.23 -11.06
C GLY A 188 -1.16 7.07 -11.97
N VAL A 189 -0.19 6.27 -12.46
CA VAL A 189 -0.49 5.07 -13.27
C VAL A 189 -1.29 4.05 -12.46
N TYR A 190 -0.88 3.77 -11.22
CA TYR A 190 -1.58 2.83 -10.34
C TYR A 190 -3.05 3.23 -10.15
N LEU A 191 -3.30 4.51 -9.85
CA LEU A 191 -4.66 5.05 -9.74
C LEU A 191 -5.47 4.95 -11.02
N VAL A 192 -4.90 5.31 -12.16
CA VAL A 192 -5.61 5.23 -13.45
C VAL A 192 -6.02 3.79 -13.74
N ILE A 193 -5.12 2.82 -13.53
CA ILE A 193 -5.42 1.40 -13.71
C ILE A 193 -6.51 0.95 -12.72
N THR A 194 -6.45 1.37 -11.45
CA THR A 194 -7.51 1.09 -10.46
C THR A 194 -8.85 1.66 -10.89
N VAL A 195 -8.93 2.92 -11.32
CA VAL A 195 -10.19 3.54 -11.76
C VAL A 195 -10.75 2.84 -13.00
N LEU A 196 -9.91 2.51 -13.97
CA LEU A 196 -10.33 1.75 -15.16
C LEU A 196 -10.84 0.35 -14.79
N CYS A 197 -10.20 -0.31 -13.83
CA CYS A 197 -10.64 -1.61 -13.31
C CYS A 197 -12.00 -1.50 -12.61
N THR A 198 -12.20 -0.49 -11.76
CA THR A 198 -13.48 -0.20 -11.11
C THR A 198 -14.59 0.01 -12.15
N LEU A 199 -14.34 0.84 -13.16
CA LEU A 199 -15.33 1.10 -14.21
C LEU A 199 -15.67 -0.15 -15.02
N ALA A 200 -14.66 -0.98 -15.33
CA ALA A 200 -14.87 -2.25 -16.03
C ALA A 200 -15.69 -3.24 -15.18
N TYR A 201 -15.39 -3.40 -13.89
CA TYR A 201 -16.18 -4.26 -13.00
C TYR A 201 -17.61 -3.76 -12.82
N TYR A 202 -17.80 -2.45 -12.68
CA TYR A 202 -19.14 -1.86 -12.60
C TYR A 202 -19.93 -2.10 -13.89
N ALA A 203 -19.31 -1.88 -15.06
CA ALA A 203 -19.93 -2.18 -16.36
C ALA A 203 -20.20 -3.69 -16.56
N GLY A 204 -19.40 -4.55 -15.93
CA GLY A 204 -19.57 -6.01 -15.91
C GLY A 204 -20.67 -6.52 -14.97
N GLY A 205 -21.33 -5.63 -14.22
CA GLY A 205 -22.50 -5.94 -13.40
C GLY A 205 -22.25 -5.99 -11.88
N MET A 206 -21.04 -5.67 -11.40
CA MET A 206 -20.81 -5.53 -9.96
C MET A 206 -21.52 -4.28 -9.40
N SER A 207 -21.86 -4.31 -8.11
CA SER A 207 -22.25 -3.08 -7.41
C SER A 207 -21.09 -2.08 -7.44
N PHE A 208 -21.36 -0.77 -7.40
CA PHE A 208 -20.28 0.22 -7.42
C PHE A 208 -19.31 0.05 -6.23
N TYR A 209 -19.84 -0.36 -5.08
CA TYR A 209 -19.06 -0.68 -3.89
C TYR A 209 -18.12 -1.86 -4.15
N ASP A 210 -18.64 -2.99 -4.63
CA ASP A 210 -17.83 -4.17 -4.90
C ASP A 210 -16.83 -3.92 -6.04
N ALA A 211 -17.22 -3.16 -7.05
CA ALA A 211 -16.33 -2.79 -8.14
C ALA A 211 -15.09 -2.05 -7.65
N ILE A 212 -15.23 -1.10 -6.71
CA ILE A 212 -14.10 -0.42 -6.07
C ILE A 212 -13.30 -1.41 -5.22
N ALA A 213 -13.99 -2.17 -4.37
CA ALA A 213 -13.39 -3.10 -3.44
C ALA A 213 -12.54 -4.17 -4.16
N HIS A 214 -13.06 -4.77 -5.23
CA HIS A 214 -12.34 -5.74 -6.05
C HIS A 214 -11.27 -5.10 -6.94
N ALA A 215 -11.45 -3.86 -7.42
CA ALA A 215 -10.41 -3.16 -8.18
C ALA A 215 -9.16 -2.91 -7.33
N PHE A 216 -9.34 -2.57 -6.05
CA PHE A 216 -8.25 -2.41 -5.08
C PHE A 216 -7.37 -3.65 -4.99
N THR A 217 -7.96 -4.84 -4.95
CA THR A 217 -7.23 -6.10 -4.77
C THR A 217 -6.75 -6.71 -6.07
N THR A 218 -7.45 -6.46 -7.18
CA THR A 218 -7.06 -6.93 -8.52
C THR A 218 -5.79 -6.22 -8.97
N VAL A 219 -5.75 -4.89 -8.87
CA VAL A 219 -4.60 -4.09 -9.35
C VAL A 219 -3.39 -4.23 -8.43
N SER A 220 -3.61 -4.46 -7.13
CA SER A 220 -2.53 -4.80 -6.19
C SER A 220 -2.10 -6.27 -6.28
N THR A 221 -2.72 -7.09 -7.13
CA THR A 221 -2.50 -8.54 -7.24
C THR A 221 -2.65 -9.31 -5.92
N GLY A 222 -3.52 -8.83 -5.02
CA GLY A 222 -3.64 -9.34 -3.66
C GLY A 222 -4.75 -10.37 -3.44
N GLY A 223 -5.87 -10.30 -4.16
CA GLY A 223 -6.89 -11.36 -4.15
C GLY A 223 -7.88 -11.41 -2.98
N PHE A 224 -7.94 -10.39 -2.10
CA PHE A 224 -9.08 -10.29 -1.17
C PHE A 224 -10.39 -9.98 -1.91
N SER A 225 -11.50 -10.29 -1.23
CA SER A 225 -12.87 -10.16 -1.71
C SER A 225 -13.80 -9.66 -0.60
N THR A 226 -14.92 -9.05 -0.98
CA THR A 226 -16.05 -8.73 -0.09
C THR A 226 -16.93 -9.94 0.21
N HIS A 227 -16.85 -10.97 -0.65
CA HIS A 227 -17.60 -12.23 -0.56
C HIS A 227 -16.69 -13.41 -0.23
N ASP A 228 -17.19 -14.38 0.55
CA ASP A 228 -16.43 -15.61 0.88
C ASP A 228 -16.04 -16.39 -0.38
N ALA A 229 -16.96 -16.46 -1.35
CA ALA A 229 -16.75 -17.16 -2.61
C ALA A 229 -15.81 -16.43 -3.58
N SER A 230 -15.23 -15.28 -3.21
CA SER A 230 -14.37 -14.48 -4.09
C SER A 230 -15.08 -14.15 -5.43
N MET A 231 -14.36 -14.14 -6.55
CA MET A 231 -14.94 -13.91 -7.88
C MET A 231 -15.99 -14.95 -8.29
N TRP A 232 -16.02 -16.13 -7.66
CA TRP A 232 -17.03 -17.16 -7.92
C TRP A 232 -18.43 -16.72 -7.48
N PHE A 233 -18.55 -15.73 -6.57
CA PHE A 233 -19.84 -15.16 -6.18
C PHE A 233 -20.67 -14.69 -7.38
N TYR A 234 -20.03 -14.06 -8.38
CA TYR A 234 -20.74 -13.44 -9.50
C TYR A 234 -21.09 -14.39 -10.66
N GLN A 235 -20.56 -15.62 -10.68
CA GLN A 235 -20.81 -16.63 -11.74
C GLN A 235 -20.68 -16.07 -13.18
N SER A 236 -19.73 -15.15 -13.40
CA SER A 236 -19.61 -14.41 -14.66
C SER A 236 -18.22 -14.55 -15.27
N HIS A 237 -18.17 -15.19 -16.44
CA HIS A 237 -16.94 -15.31 -17.24
C HIS A 237 -16.38 -13.93 -17.64
N LEU A 238 -17.23 -12.94 -17.86
CA LEU A 238 -16.82 -11.57 -18.20
C LEU A 238 -15.98 -10.96 -17.07
N LEU A 239 -16.43 -11.06 -15.82
CA LEU A 239 -15.71 -10.51 -14.67
C LEU A 239 -14.37 -11.22 -14.44
N LEU A 240 -14.30 -12.53 -14.69
CA LEU A 240 -13.03 -13.28 -14.65
C LEU A 240 -12.03 -12.78 -15.71
N TRP A 241 -12.49 -12.52 -16.94
CA TRP A 241 -11.63 -11.95 -17.98
C TRP A 241 -11.17 -10.53 -17.67
N ILE A 242 -12.06 -9.68 -17.11
CA ILE A 242 -11.70 -8.35 -16.63
C ILE A 242 -10.63 -8.46 -15.54
N SER A 243 -10.82 -9.35 -14.56
CA SER A 243 -9.84 -9.60 -13.50
C SER A 243 -8.48 -9.99 -14.06
N ASN A 244 -8.44 -10.98 -14.96
CA ASN A 244 -7.20 -11.44 -15.59
C ASN A 244 -6.47 -10.30 -16.32
N LEU A 245 -7.18 -9.47 -17.08
CA LEU A 245 -6.61 -8.34 -17.79
C LEU A 245 -5.94 -7.35 -16.84
N PHE A 246 -6.63 -6.96 -15.77
CA PHE A 246 -6.12 -5.97 -14.82
C PHE A 246 -5.07 -6.55 -13.87
N MET A 247 -5.12 -7.85 -13.55
CA MET A 247 -4.03 -8.55 -12.86
C MET A 247 -2.75 -8.55 -13.68
N ILE A 248 -2.83 -8.84 -14.98
CA ILE A 248 -1.66 -8.75 -15.87
C ILE A 248 -1.15 -7.30 -15.92
N ALA A 249 -2.04 -6.32 -16.02
CA ALA A 249 -1.65 -4.91 -15.98
C ALA A 249 -0.96 -4.53 -14.65
N GLY A 250 -1.44 -5.02 -13.50
CA GLY A 250 -0.82 -4.79 -12.20
C GLY A 250 0.52 -5.52 -12.01
N ALA A 251 0.68 -6.70 -12.61
CA ALA A 251 1.91 -7.49 -12.55
C ALA A 251 3.04 -6.93 -13.45
N ILE A 252 2.68 -6.21 -14.52
CA ILE A 252 3.66 -5.54 -15.39
C ILE A 252 4.24 -4.32 -14.66
N ASN A 253 5.53 -4.07 -14.88
CA ASN A 253 6.24 -2.93 -14.30
C ASN A 253 5.54 -1.59 -14.64
N PHE A 254 5.09 -0.87 -13.62
CA PHE A 254 4.42 0.43 -13.75
C PHE A 254 5.24 1.50 -14.49
N GLY A 255 6.58 1.41 -14.48
CA GLY A 255 7.45 2.27 -15.27
C GLY A 255 7.32 2.05 -16.79
N LEU A 256 7.00 0.83 -17.24
CA LEU A 256 6.73 0.54 -18.65
C LEU A 256 5.39 1.16 -19.09
N HIS A 257 4.35 1.01 -18.27
CA HIS A 257 3.06 1.67 -18.51
C HIS A 257 3.22 3.19 -18.66
N PHE A 258 3.99 3.81 -17.77
CA PHE A 258 4.30 5.24 -17.87
C PHE A 258 5.03 5.58 -19.18
N ARG A 259 6.04 4.80 -19.56
CA ARG A 259 6.82 5.03 -20.78
C ARG A 259 5.95 4.93 -22.04
N VAL A 260 5.03 3.97 -22.10
CA VAL A 260 4.11 3.79 -23.24
C VAL A 260 3.11 4.95 -23.30
N ALA A 261 2.54 5.33 -22.15
CA ALA A 261 1.62 6.46 -22.08
C ALA A 261 2.28 7.79 -22.51
N TYR A 262 3.54 8.01 -22.12
CA TYR A 262 4.29 9.22 -22.46
C TYR A 262 4.76 9.25 -23.92
N LYS A 263 5.28 8.11 -24.44
CA LYS A 263 5.80 8.03 -25.82
C LYS A 263 4.74 7.76 -26.88
N LYS A 264 3.48 7.45 -26.48
CA LYS A 264 2.37 7.07 -27.37
C LYS A 264 2.74 5.97 -28.39
N SER A 265 3.62 5.05 -28.01
CA SER A 265 4.08 3.97 -28.89
C SER A 265 4.04 2.63 -28.13
N ILE A 266 3.19 1.73 -28.62
CA ILE A 266 3.01 0.36 -28.10
C ILE A 266 4.31 -0.45 -28.27
N GLY A 267 5.16 -0.08 -29.24
CA GLY A 267 6.48 -0.67 -29.43
C GLY A 267 7.45 -0.45 -28.26
N SER A 268 7.08 0.31 -27.23
CA SER A 268 7.89 0.44 -26.01
C SER A 268 7.69 -0.69 -24.98
N TYR A 269 6.72 -1.59 -25.21
CA TYR A 269 6.63 -2.86 -24.46
C TYR A 269 7.61 -3.93 -24.96
N TYR A 270 8.17 -3.75 -26.17
CA TYR A 270 9.08 -4.67 -26.85
C TYR A 270 10.48 -4.08 -27.01
#